data_AF-A0A1G0DZC6-F1
#
_entry.id   AF-A0A1G0DZC6-F1
#
_cell.length_a   1.000
_cell.length_b   1.000
_cell.length_c   1.000
_cell.angle_alpha   90.00
_cell.angle_beta   90.00
_cell.angle_gamma   90.00
#
_symmetry.space_group_name_H-M   'P 1'
#
loop_
_entity.id
_entity.type
_entity.pdbx_description
1 polymer ?
#
loop_
_entity_poly.entity_id
_entity_poly.type
_entity_poly.pdbx_seq_one_letter_code
_entity_poly.pdbx_strand_id
1 'polypeptide(L)'
;MTLIKWAAQYKVNIEEIDQQHVKLIDLVNKLYTALKNGGAKAILEGILTEMMDYAEYHFDAEETLFGLHLYPETMHHIQEHNIFKKIVISLKEKHENEDYSTSMETMFFLREWLTKHILEEDQKYVPFFEGKGVC
;
A
#
# COMPACT_ATOMS: atom_id res chain seq x y z
N MET A 1 -5.87 17.30 -8.06
CA MET A 1 -6.57 17.05 -6.77
C MET A 1 -6.06 15.73 -6.24
N THR A 2 -5.68 15.67 -4.97
CA THR A 2 -5.22 14.44 -4.31
C THR A 2 -6.39 13.73 -3.67
N LEU A 3 -6.46 12.41 -3.83
CA LEU A 3 -7.49 11.57 -3.23
C LEU A 3 -7.19 11.29 -1.75
N ILE A 4 -5.91 11.07 -1.43
CA ILE A 4 -5.42 10.84 -0.08
C ILE A 4 -4.38 11.93 0.21
N LYS A 5 -4.45 12.54 1.39
CA LYS A 5 -3.42 13.49 1.85
C LYS A 5 -2.65 12.82 2.98
N TRP A 6 -1.33 12.85 2.90
CA TRP A 6 -0.48 12.47 4.03
C TRP A 6 -0.83 13.31 5.27
N ALA A 7 -0.88 12.65 6.41
CA ALA A 7 -1.27 13.24 7.68
C ALA A 7 -0.59 12.48 8.83
N ALA A 8 -0.47 13.12 9.99
CA ALA A 8 0.24 12.57 11.14
C ALA A 8 -0.31 11.22 11.62
N GLN A 9 -1.60 10.94 11.38
CA GLN A 9 -2.24 9.67 11.73
C GLN A 9 -1.67 8.44 10.99
N TYR A 10 -0.97 8.65 9.88
CA TYR A 10 -0.35 7.57 9.10
C TYR A 10 1.11 7.30 9.51
N LYS A 11 1.64 8.09 10.45
CA LYS A 11 3.01 7.91 10.92
C LYS A 11 3.10 6.68 11.80
N VAL A 12 4.13 5.89 11.58
CA VAL A 12 4.50 4.76 12.43
C VAL A 12 5.79 5.00 13.21
N ASN A 13 6.33 6.22 13.12
CA ASN A 13 7.54 6.66 13.82
C ASN A 13 8.79 5.83 13.47
N ILE A 14 8.81 5.23 12.28
CA ILE A 14 9.98 4.60 11.68
C ILE A 14 10.23 5.33 10.37
N GLU A 15 11.28 6.16 10.31
CA GLU A 15 11.47 7.11 9.19
C GLU A 15 11.41 6.43 7.80
N GLU A 16 12.06 5.28 7.67
CA GLU A 16 12.07 4.50 6.42
C GLU A 16 10.65 4.08 6.01
N ILE A 17 9.86 3.56 6.95
CA ILE A 17 8.49 3.08 6.66
C ILE A 17 7.55 4.26 6.39
N ASP A 18 7.67 5.36 7.11
CA ASP A 18 6.90 6.59 6.85
C ASP A 18 7.14 7.10 5.40
N GLN A 19 8.39 7.07 4.93
CA GLN A 19 8.73 7.44 3.55
C GLN A 19 8.13 6.47 2.53
N GLN A 20 8.10 5.18 2.84
CA GLN A 20 7.45 4.16 2.00
C GLN A 20 5.93 4.38 1.94
N HIS A 21 5.26 4.66 3.05
CA HIS A 21 3.82 4.99 3.07
C HIS A 21 3.49 6.24 2.24
N VAL A 22 4.30 7.30 2.36
CA VAL A 22 4.13 8.51 1.54
C VAL A 22 4.18 8.17 0.05
N LYS A 23 5.16 7.35 -0.37
CA LYS A 23 5.29 6.94 -1.77
C LYS A 23 4.11 6.08 -2.24
N LEU A 24 3.62 5.14 -1.43
CA LEU A 24 2.42 4.35 -1.76
C LEU A 24 1.18 5.24 -1.92
N ILE A 25 0.99 6.21 -1.02
CA ILE A 25 -0.09 7.20 -1.10
C ILE A 25 0.02 8.04 -2.38
N ASP A 26 1.23 8.44 -2.76
CA ASP A 26 1.47 9.17 -4.01
C ASP A 26 1.13 8.32 -5.25
N LEU A 27 1.41 7.02 -5.25
CA LEU A 27 1.03 6.12 -6.34
C LEU A 27 -0.48 6.00 -6.48
N VAL A 28 -1.21 5.87 -5.37
CA VAL A 28 -2.69 5.88 -5.37
C VAL A 28 -3.23 7.21 -5.89
N ASN A 29 -2.63 8.34 -5.51
CA ASN A 29 -3.01 9.67 -6.00
C ASN A 29 -2.73 9.85 -7.50
N LYS A 30 -1.62 9.31 -8.01
CA LYS A 30 -1.30 9.29 -9.44
C LYS A 30 -2.31 8.47 -10.21
N LEU A 31 -2.67 7.27 -9.73
CA LEU A 31 -3.68 6.42 -10.35
C LEU A 31 -5.03 7.15 -10.44
N TYR A 32 -5.48 7.74 -9.32
CA TYR A 32 -6.71 8.53 -9.28
C TYR A 32 -6.72 9.67 -10.31
N THR A 33 -5.61 10.41 -10.41
CA THR A 33 -5.49 11.53 -11.35
C THR A 33 -5.52 11.04 -12.80
N ALA A 34 -4.82 9.94 -13.11
CA ALA A 34 -4.81 9.35 -14.43
C ALA A 34 -6.22 8.89 -14.85
N LEU A 35 -6.95 8.21 -13.96
CA LEU A 35 -8.33 7.78 -14.21
C LEU A 35 -9.27 8.96 -14.45
N LYS A 36 -9.20 9.99 -13.60
CA LYS A 36 -10.04 11.19 -13.72
C LYS A 36 -9.85 11.93 -15.04
N ASN A 37 -8.64 11.88 -15.60
CA ASN A 37 -8.29 12.56 -16.84
C ASN A 37 -8.51 11.69 -18.09
N GLY A 38 -9.07 10.49 -17.95
CA GLY A 38 -9.22 9.55 -19.07
C GLY A 38 -7.86 9.08 -19.61
N GLY A 39 -6.87 8.91 -18.73
CA GLY A 39 -5.53 8.46 -19.08
C GLY A 39 -5.54 7.12 -19.81
N ALA A 40 -4.63 6.96 -20.78
CA ALA A 40 -4.55 5.76 -21.61
C ALA A 40 -4.26 4.50 -20.79
N LYS A 41 -4.73 3.33 -21.26
CA LYS A 41 -4.53 2.01 -20.65
C LYS A 41 -3.08 1.76 -20.23
N ALA A 42 -2.12 2.02 -21.12
CA ALA A 42 -0.69 1.83 -20.84
C ALA A 42 -0.17 2.67 -19.65
N ILE A 43 -0.72 3.87 -19.44
CA ILE A 43 -0.36 4.73 -18.29
C ILE A 43 -0.90 4.09 -16.99
N LEU A 44 -2.15 3.63 -17.01
CA LEU A 44 -2.78 2.98 -15.86
C LEU A 44 -2.06 1.69 -15.47
N GLU A 45 -1.73 0.85 -16.46
CA GLU A 45 -0.97 -0.39 -16.25
C GLU A 45 0.44 -0.13 -15.69
N GLY A 46 1.11 0.92 -16.19
CA GLY A 46 2.41 1.33 -15.66
C GLY A 46 2.34 1.74 -14.19
N ILE A 47 1.33 2.54 -13.80
CA ILE A 47 1.13 2.96 -12.40
C ILE A 47 0.78 1.76 -11.51
N LEU A 48 -0.07 0.84 -11.98
CA LEU A 48 -0.43 -0.37 -11.23
C LEU A 48 0.77 -1.29 -11.03
N THR A 49 1.65 -1.41 -12.03
CA THR A 49 2.89 -2.17 -11.92
C THR A 49 3.84 -1.51 -10.91
N GLU A 50 4.04 -0.19 -10.99
CA GLU A 50 4.85 0.55 -10.01
C GLU A 50 4.29 0.39 -8.57
N MET A 51 2.96 0.38 -8.41
CA MET A 51 2.30 0.14 -7.12
C MET A 51 2.57 -1.26 -6.57
N MET A 52 2.50 -2.29 -7.42
CA MET A 52 2.77 -3.68 -7.01
C MET A 52 4.21 -3.85 -6.56
N ASP A 53 5.17 -3.41 -7.37
CA ASP A 53 6.59 -3.56 -7.09
C ASP A 53 6.96 -2.80 -5.80
N TYR A 54 6.40 -1.61 -5.61
CA TYR A 54 6.69 -0.80 -4.42
C TYR A 54 5.99 -1.32 -3.16
N ALA A 55 4.79 -1.90 -3.28
CA ALA A 55 4.13 -2.56 -2.16
C ALA A 55 4.91 -3.81 -1.71
N GLU A 56 5.42 -4.62 -2.63
CA GLU A 56 6.26 -5.76 -2.29
C GLU A 56 7.54 -5.33 -1.57
N TYR A 57 8.23 -4.31 -2.09
CA TYR A 57 9.41 -3.72 -1.41
C TYR A 57 9.10 -3.22 0.01
N HIS A 58 7.96 -2.55 0.20
CA HIS A 58 7.53 -2.05 1.49
C HIS A 58 7.21 -3.20 2.47
N PHE A 59 6.45 -4.20 2.03
CA PHE A 59 6.12 -5.36 2.86
C PHE A 59 7.36 -6.14 3.26
N ASP A 60 8.32 -6.33 2.35
CA ASP A 60 9.58 -7.01 2.67
C ASP A 60 10.39 -6.24 3.73
N ALA A 61 10.35 -4.90 3.72
CA ALA A 61 11.01 -4.09 4.73
C ALA A 61 10.37 -4.28 6.12
N GLU A 62 9.05 -4.22 6.20
CA GLU A 62 8.33 -4.47 7.45
C GLU A 62 8.52 -5.89 7.97
N GLU A 63 8.36 -6.90 7.10
CA GLU A 63 8.52 -8.31 7.44
C GLU A 63 9.94 -8.63 7.93
N THR A 64 10.94 -7.95 7.36
CA THR A 64 12.32 -8.01 7.84
C THR A 64 12.44 -7.43 9.26
N LEU A 65 11.86 -6.26 9.52
CA LEU A 65 11.83 -5.66 10.87
C LEU A 65 11.11 -6.58 11.87
N PHE A 66 9.99 -7.18 11.47
CA PHE A 66 9.25 -8.12 12.30
C PHE A 66 10.11 -9.32 12.70
N GLY A 67 10.84 -9.92 11.74
CA GLY A 67 11.73 -11.04 11.98
C GLY A 67 12.92 -10.70 12.88
N LEU A 68 13.55 -9.53 12.67
CA LEU A 68 14.69 -9.08 13.46
C LEU A 68 14.35 -8.82 14.93
N HIS A 69 13.15 -8.29 15.19
CA HIS A 69 12.74 -7.88 16.53
C HIS A 69 11.80 -8.87 17.23
N LEU A 70 11.38 -9.95 16.53
CA LEU A 70 10.43 -10.95 16.99
C LEU A 70 9.06 -10.34 17.30
N TYR A 71 8.50 -9.60 16.33
CA TYR A 71 7.18 -9.00 16.48
C TYR A 71 6.10 -10.08 16.66
N PRO A 72 5.29 -10.06 17.74
CA PRO A 72 4.36 -11.15 18.03
C PRO A 72 3.32 -11.44 16.94
N GLU A 73 2.85 -10.40 16.24
CA GLU A 73 1.80 -10.52 15.22
C GLU A 73 2.35 -10.71 13.79
N THR A 74 3.65 -11.04 13.64
CA THR A 74 4.32 -11.21 12.33
C THR A 74 3.50 -12.04 11.34
N MET A 75 3.04 -13.22 11.77
CA MET A 75 2.33 -14.15 10.88
C MET A 75 0.98 -13.60 10.42
N HIS A 76 0.27 -12.88 11.29
CA HIS A 76 -1.00 -12.25 10.94
C HIS A 76 -0.78 -11.12 9.93
N HIS A 77 0.21 -10.28 10.18
CA HIS A 77 0.55 -9.14 9.31
C HIS A 77 0.96 -9.61 7.91
N ILE A 78 1.85 -10.60 7.81
CA ILE A 78 2.23 -11.26 6.54
C ILE A 78 1.00 -11.80 5.79
N GLN A 79 0.01 -12.31 6.50
CA GLN A 79 -1.20 -12.83 5.87
C GLN A 79 -2.02 -11.70 5.21
N GLU A 80 -2.14 -10.53 5.85
CA GLU A 80 -2.79 -9.35 5.25
C GLU A 80 -2.05 -8.88 3.99
N HIS A 81 -0.71 -8.81 4.02
CA HIS A 81 0.11 -8.51 2.85
C HIS A 81 -0.14 -9.48 1.69
N ASN A 82 -0.19 -10.78 2.00
CA ASN A 82 -0.44 -11.81 0.99
C ASN A 82 -1.85 -11.74 0.40
N ILE A 83 -2.85 -11.35 1.19
CA ILE A 83 -4.21 -11.12 0.71
C ILE A 83 -4.22 -9.92 -0.26
N PHE A 84 -3.56 -8.82 0.09
CA PHE A 84 -3.42 -7.67 -0.79
C PHE A 84 -2.77 -8.04 -2.12
N LYS A 85 -1.60 -8.70 -2.08
CA LYS A 85 -0.88 -9.13 -3.29
C LYS A 85 -1.78 -9.94 -4.24
N LYS A 86 -2.55 -10.89 -3.70
CA LYS A 86 -3.50 -11.69 -4.49
C LYS A 86 -4.62 -10.85 -5.12
N ILE A 87 -5.18 -9.90 -4.39
CA ILE A 87 -6.25 -9.05 -4.91
C ILE A 87 -5.71 -8.16 -6.03
N VAL A 88 -4.54 -7.54 -5.85
CA VAL A 88 -3.96 -6.67 -6.88
C VAL A 88 -3.61 -7.45 -8.15
N ILE A 89 -3.07 -8.66 -8.04
CA ILE A 89 -2.85 -9.55 -9.20
C ILE A 89 -4.17 -9.81 -9.94
N SER A 90 -5.23 -10.17 -9.23
CA SER A 90 -6.55 -10.40 -9.86
C SER A 90 -7.11 -9.15 -10.54
N LEU A 91 -6.91 -7.96 -9.96
CA LEU A 91 -7.34 -6.70 -10.56
C LEU A 91 -6.55 -6.35 -11.83
N LYS A 92 -5.24 -6.68 -11.86
CA LYS A 92 -4.40 -6.55 -13.05
C LYS A 92 -4.88 -7.45 -14.19
N GLU A 93 -5.14 -8.72 -13.91
CA GLU A 93 -5.67 -9.69 -14.90
C GLU A 93 -7.03 -9.23 -15.47
N LYS A 94 -7.88 -8.62 -14.67
CA LYS A 94 -9.16 -8.07 -15.15
C LYS A 94 -8.96 -6.86 -16.09
N HIS A 95 -7.95 -6.03 -15.87
CA HIS A 95 -7.64 -4.88 -16.73
C HIS A 95 -7.13 -5.26 -18.11
N GLU A 96 -6.45 -6.40 -18.23
CA GLU A 96 -6.00 -6.91 -19.52
C GLU A 96 -7.18 -7.11 -20.49
N ASN A 97 -8.37 -7.38 -19.95
CA ASN A 97 -9.64 -7.60 -20.68
C ASN A 97 -10.47 -6.33 -21.00
N GLU A 98 -9.90 -5.12 -20.85
CA GLU A 98 -10.45 -3.82 -21.33
C GLU A 98 -11.68 -3.21 -20.62
N ASP A 99 -11.99 -3.62 -19.38
CA ASP A 99 -13.10 -3.01 -18.63
C ASP A 99 -12.66 -1.79 -17.79
N TYR A 100 -12.91 -0.58 -18.31
CA TYR A 100 -12.64 0.70 -17.63
C TYR A 100 -13.39 0.85 -16.29
N SER A 101 -14.53 0.17 -16.11
CA SER A 101 -15.26 0.21 -14.83
C SER A 101 -14.45 -0.43 -13.71
N THR A 102 -13.65 -1.45 -14.05
CA THR A 102 -12.76 -2.15 -13.12
C THR A 102 -11.64 -1.23 -12.61
N SER A 103 -11.27 -0.20 -13.38
CA SER A 103 -10.18 0.72 -13.00
C SER A 103 -10.54 1.63 -11.82
N MET A 104 -11.77 2.13 -11.78
CA MET A 104 -12.25 2.93 -10.65
C MET A 104 -12.41 2.07 -9.40
N GLU A 105 -12.97 0.86 -9.52
CA GLU A 105 -13.08 -0.10 -8.42
C GLU A 105 -11.70 -0.46 -7.84
N THR A 106 -10.72 -0.71 -8.71
CA THR A 106 -9.32 -0.98 -8.33
C THR A 106 -8.75 0.17 -7.51
N MET A 107 -8.93 1.40 -7.99
CA MET A 107 -8.45 2.60 -7.29
C MET A 107 -9.10 2.75 -5.91
N PHE A 108 -10.43 2.56 -5.80
CA PHE A 108 -11.12 2.62 -4.51
C PHE A 108 -10.64 1.53 -3.56
N PHE A 109 -10.47 0.30 -4.04
CA PHE A 109 -9.92 -0.80 -3.26
C PHE A 109 -8.53 -0.46 -2.72
N LEU A 110 -7.60 -0.02 -3.58
CA LEU A 110 -6.23 0.31 -3.19
C LEU A 110 -6.21 1.41 -2.13
N ARG A 111 -7.04 2.45 -2.28
CA ARG A 111 -7.19 3.50 -1.28
C ARG A 111 -7.68 2.95 0.07
N GLU A 112 -8.79 2.22 0.06
CA GLU A 112 -9.41 1.74 1.29
C GLU A 112 -8.50 0.76 2.00
N TRP A 113 -7.91 -0.19 1.27
CA TRP A 113 -6.97 -1.15 1.84
C TRP A 113 -5.75 -0.44 2.44
N LEU A 114 -5.07 0.43 1.68
CA LEU A 114 -3.85 1.09 2.16
C LEU A 114 -4.13 1.95 3.40
N THR A 115 -5.17 2.79 3.35
CA THR A 115 -5.46 3.68 4.49
C THR A 115 -5.90 2.92 5.72
N LYS A 116 -6.68 1.85 5.55
CA LYS A 116 -7.12 0.99 6.65
C LYS A 116 -5.95 0.21 7.24
N HIS A 117 -5.12 -0.40 6.40
CA HIS A 117 -3.96 -1.18 6.82
C HIS A 117 -2.99 -0.34 7.63
N ILE A 118 -2.63 0.86 7.14
CA ILE A 118 -1.78 1.78 7.90
C ILE A 118 -2.38 2.14 9.26
N LEU A 119 -3.68 2.45 9.31
CA LEU A 119 -4.34 2.93 10.53
C LEU A 119 -4.67 1.83 11.54
N GLU A 120 -4.88 0.59 11.08
CA GLU A 120 -5.35 -0.51 11.91
C GLU A 120 -4.31 -1.59 12.14
N GLU A 121 -3.46 -1.90 11.16
CA GLU A 121 -2.43 -2.96 11.25
C GLU A 121 -1.06 -2.38 11.58
N ASP A 122 -0.58 -1.39 10.81
CA ASP A 122 0.76 -0.86 10.97
C ASP A 122 0.92 -0.10 12.29
N GLN A 123 -0.13 0.63 12.69
CA GLN A 123 -0.17 1.27 14.01
C GLN A 123 0.01 0.28 15.18
N LYS A 124 -0.33 -1.02 15.02
CA LYS A 124 -0.19 -2.00 16.12
C LYS A 124 1.26 -2.30 16.45
N TYR A 125 2.20 -2.17 15.50
CA TYR A 125 3.61 -2.43 15.76
C TYR A 125 4.35 -1.23 16.35
N VAL A 126 3.79 -0.02 16.26
CA VAL A 126 4.41 1.22 16.76
C VAL A 126 4.83 1.11 18.24
N PRO A 127 3.94 0.80 19.21
CA PRO A 127 4.35 0.69 20.61
C PRO A 127 5.37 -0.42 20.86
N PHE A 128 5.38 -1.46 20.03
CA PHE A 128 6.35 -2.55 20.13
C PHE A 128 7.75 -2.09 19.72
N PHE A 129 7.87 -1.37 18.61
CA PHE A 129 9.15 -0.88 18.10
C PHE A 129 9.70 0.30 18.89
N GLU A 130 8.84 1.22 19.36
CA GLU A 130 9.25 2.27 20.29
C GLU A 130 9.85 1.67 21.58
N GLY A 131 9.24 0.62 22.12
CA GLY A 131 9.77 -0.11 23.27
C GLY A 131 11.12 -0.81 23.03
N LYS A 132 11.52 -0.97 21.77
CA LYS A 132 12.81 -1.53 21.33
C LYS A 132 13.82 -0.46 20.92
N GLY A 133 13.43 0.82 20.92
CA GLY A 133 14.27 1.93 20.45
C GLY A 133 14.47 1.95 18.93
N VAL A 134 13.56 1.35 18.18
CA VAL A 134 13.53 1.41 16.71
C VAL A 134 12.67 2.61 16.33
N CYS A 135 13.28 3.59 15.67
CA CYS A 135 12.64 4.82 15.20
C CYS A 135 13.32 5.37 13.94
#